data_AF-A0A2T4TVQ3-F1
#
_entry.id   AF-A0A2T4TVQ3-F1
#
_cell.length_a   1.000
_cell.length_b   1.000
_cell.length_c   1.000
_cell.angle_alpha   90.00
_cell.angle_beta   90.00
_cell.angle_gamma   90.00
#
_symmetry.space_group_name_H-M   'P 1'
#
loop_
_entity.id
_entity.type
_entity.pdbx_description
1 polymer ?
#
loop_
_entity_poly.entity_id
_entity_poly.type
_entity_poly.pdbx_seq_one_letter_code
_entity_poly.pdbx_strand_id
1 'polypeptide(L)'
;MVYHILCEVVPGREEALDRFLCGKMKKFWLAQPGVSRFHAFRDFVDSKFERIIMIEVGDGGNFDKILILDERKNLRSELLTLVANVQSRVLEMIE
;
A
#
# COMPACT_ATOMS: atom_id res chain seq x y z
N MET A 1 -2.84 -14.63 0.09
CA MET A 1 -3.84 -13.52 -0.01
C MET A 1 -3.18 -12.26 -0.57
N VAL A 2 -3.99 -11.31 -1.06
CA VAL A 2 -3.51 -10.00 -1.54
C VAL A 2 -4.13 -8.89 -0.70
N TYR A 3 -3.31 -8.07 -0.07
CA TYR A 3 -3.74 -6.82 0.52
C TYR A 3 -3.63 -5.70 -0.51
N HIS A 4 -4.79 -5.13 -0.86
CA HIS A 4 -4.93 -4.13 -1.91
C HIS A 4 -5.22 -2.77 -1.28
N ILE A 5 -4.44 -1.75 -1.64
CA ILE A 5 -4.62 -0.37 -1.20
C ILE A 5 -4.80 0.51 -2.42
N LEU A 6 -5.91 1.25 -2.46
CA LEU A 6 -6.16 2.28 -3.46
C LEU A 6 -5.91 3.65 -2.83
N CYS A 7 -5.13 4.48 -3.50
CA CYS A 7 -4.80 5.82 -3.06
C CYS A 7 -5.22 6.83 -4.14
N GLU A 8 -6.13 7.73 -3.80
CA GLU A 8 -6.42 8.91 -4.62
C GLU A 8 -5.36 9.97 -4.32
N VAL A 9 -4.64 10.42 -5.34
CA VAL A 9 -3.48 11.29 -5.17
C VAL A 9 -3.93 12.74 -5.02
N VAL A 10 -3.31 13.50 -4.10
CA VAL A 10 -3.49 14.96 -4.06
C VAL A 10 -2.80 15.57 -5.29
N PRO A 11 -3.47 16.42 -6.08
CA PRO A 11 -2.84 17.09 -7.23
C PRO A 11 -1.53 17.78 -6.85
N GLY A 12 -0.46 17.51 -7.61
CA GLY A 12 0.88 18.05 -7.37
C GLY A 12 1.72 17.28 -6.34
N ARG A 13 1.22 16.15 -5.80
CA ARG A 13 1.95 15.26 -4.88
C ARG A 13 2.32 13.92 -5.52
N GLU A 14 2.08 13.73 -6.81
CA GLU A 14 2.25 12.46 -7.52
C GLU A 14 3.67 11.92 -7.41
N GLU A 15 4.67 12.76 -7.64
CA GLU A 15 6.08 12.37 -7.54
C GLU A 15 6.51 12.08 -6.09
N ALA A 16 5.97 12.83 -5.13
CA ALA A 16 6.25 12.61 -3.71
C ALA A 16 5.66 11.27 -3.24
N LEU A 17 4.44 10.96 -3.67
CA LEU A 17 3.80 9.69 -3.43
C LEU A 17 4.59 8.56 -4.10
N ASP A 18 4.99 8.69 -5.35
CA ASP A 18 5.76 7.66 -6.05
C ASP A 18 7.10 7.36 -5.36
N ARG A 19 7.82 8.40 -4.90
CA ARG A 19 9.05 8.23 -4.13
C ARG A 19 8.79 7.53 -2.79
N PHE A 20 7.72 7.89 -2.10
CA PHE A 20 7.32 7.25 -0.85
C PHE A 20 6.98 5.76 -1.06
N LEU A 21 6.17 5.45 -2.08
CA LEU A 21 5.73 4.10 -2.41
C LEU A 21 6.90 3.19 -2.82
N CYS A 22 7.72 3.63 -3.77
CA CYS A 22 8.87 2.87 -4.27
C CYS A 22 10.03 2.79 -3.27
N GLY A 23 10.11 3.74 -2.33
CA GLY A 23 11.11 3.80 -1.28
C GLY A 23 10.62 3.16 0.01
N LYS A 24 10.14 4.00 0.92
CA LYS A 24 9.86 3.64 2.32
C LYS A 24 8.81 2.54 2.42
N MET A 25 7.71 2.66 1.68
CA MET A 25 6.60 1.69 1.78
C MET A 25 6.99 0.32 1.24
N LYS A 26 7.59 0.26 0.05
CA LYS A 26 8.10 -1.00 -0.52
C LYS A 26 9.11 -1.69 0.41
N LYS A 27 10.08 -0.94 0.95
CA LYS A 27 11.09 -1.48 1.88
C LYS A 27 10.45 -2.06 3.14
N PHE A 28 9.51 -1.32 3.74
CA PHE A 28 8.79 -1.80 4.92
C PHE A 28 8.10 -3.15 4.66
N TRP A 29 7.28 -3.23 3.60
CA TRP A 29 6.49 -4.43 3.32
C TRP A 29 7.36 -5.63 2.98
N LEU A 30 8.38 -5.47 2.13
CA LEU A 30 9.26 -6.57 1.75
C LEU A 30 10.17 -7.05 2.89
N ALA A 31 10.31 -6.28 3.97
CA ALA A 31 11.02 -6.71 5.18
C ALA A 31 10.15 -7.55 6.13
N GLN A 32 8.82 -7.58 5.93
CA GLN A 32 7.93 -8.29 6.84
C GLN A 32 7.88 -9.79 6.55
N PRO A 33 7.85 -10.64 7.60
CA PRO A 33 7.65 -12.08 7.43
C PRO A 33 6.36 -12.40 6.67
N GLY A 34 6.46 -13.29 5.68
CA GLY A 34 5.31 -13.76 4.91
C GLY A 34 4.87 -12.83 3.78
N VAL A 35 5.49 -11.65 3.59
CA VAL A 35 5.25 -10.82 2.40
C VAL A 35 6.13 -11.31 1.25
N SER A 36 5.51 -11.74 0.15
CA SER A 36 6.23 -12.26 -1.02
C SER A 36 6.43 -11.19 -2.10
N ARG A 37 5.48 -10.26 -2.27
CA ARG A 37 5.53 -9.24 -3.32
C ARG A 37 4.94 -7.90 -2.90
N PHE A 38 5.44 -6.85 -3.52
CA PHE A 38 4.93 -5.49 -3.45
C PHE A 38 4.93 -4.88 -4.85
N HIS A 39 3.76 -4.45 -5.31
CA HIS A 39 3.58 -3.74 -6.57
C HIS A 39 2.83 -2.44 -6.34
N ALA A 40 3.25 -1.38 -7.03
CA ALA A 40 2.55 -0.11 -7.07
C ALA A 40 2.34 0.28 -8.53
N PHE A 41 1.10 0.51 -8.92
CA PHE A 41 0.69 0.87 -10.27
C PHE A 41 0.11 2.27 -10.26
N ARG A 42 0.33 2.97 -11.37
CA ARG A 42 -0.38 4.21 -11.68
C ARG A 42 -1.66 3.85 -12.39
N ASP A 43 -2.77 4.43 -11.95
CA ASP A 43 -4.04 4.33 -12.65
C ASP A 43 -4.62 5.72 -12.86
N PHE A 44 -5.41 5.87 -13.92
CA PHE A 44 -6.09 7.10 -14.27
C PHE A 44 -7.51 6.78 -14.68
N VAL A 45 -8.42 6.96 -13.72
CA VAL A 45 -9.85 6.68 -13.87
C VAL A 45 -10.61 7.95 -13.54
N ASP A 46 -11.59 8.31 -14.38
CA ASP A 46 -12.50 9.44 -14.14
C ASP A 46 -11.82 10.76 -13.77
N SER A 47 -10.71 11.09 -14.45
CA SER A 47 -9.91 12.31 -14.20
C SER A 47 -9.25 12.39 -12.82
N LYS A 48 -9.19 11.27 -12.09
CA LYS A 48 -8.45 11.14 -10.83
C LYS A 48 -7.15 10.40 -11.06
N PHE A 49 -6.07 10.93 -10.49
CA PHE A 49 -4.81 10.20 -10.39
C PHE A 49 -4.91 9.23 -9.22
N GLU A 50 -4.73 7.95 -9.51
CA GLU A 50 -4.77 6.90 -8.50
C GLU A 50 -3.44 6.13 -8.46
N ARG A 51 -3.19 5.56 -7.29
CA ARG A 51 -2.17 4.52 -7.09
C ARG A 51 -2.82 3.28 -6.54
N ILE A 52 -2.58 2.17 -7.23
CA ILE A 52 -3.00 0.85 -6.78
C ILE A 52 -1.77 0.15 -6.21
N ILE A 53 -1.83 -0.26 -4.96
CA ILE A 53 -0.77 -0.99 -4.28
C ILE A 53 -1.28 -2.40 -3.99
N MET A 54 -0.52 -3.40 -4.44
CA MET A 54 -0.80 -4.81 -4.20
C MET A 54 0.33 -5.41 -3.38
N ILE A 55 -0.03 -6.03 -2.26
CA ILE A 55 0.90 -6.70 -1.35
C ILE A 55 0.47 -8.16 -1.23
N GLU A 56 1.30 -9.08 -1.70
CA GLU A 56 1.05 -10.50 -1.54
C GLU A 56 1.57 -10.98 -0.18
N VAL A 57 0.71 -11.63 0.59
CA VAL A 57 1.04 -12.20 1.89
C VAL A 57 0.66 -13.68 1.91
N GLY A 58 1.63 -14.53 2.20
CA GLY A 58 1.50 -15.99 2.15
C GLY A 58 0.65 -16.58 3.27
N ASP A 59 0.67 -15.97 4.47
CA ASP A 59 -0.04 -16.47 5.66
C ASP A 59 -0.83 -15.33 6.33
N GLY A 60 -2.12 -15.59 6.60
CA GLY A 60 -3.02 -14.67 7.32
C GLY A 60 -2.52 -14.30 8.72
N GLY A 61 -1.91 -15.25 9.44
CA GLY A 61 -1.43 -15.03 10.81
C GLY A 61 -0.26 -14.03 10.91
N ASN A 62 0.51 -13.86 9.85
CA ASN A 62 1.57 -12.86 9.79
C ASN A 62 1.04 -11.47 9.46
N PHE A 63 -0.05 -11.38 8.71
CA PHE A 63 -0.64 -10.10 8.30
C PHE A 63 -1.22 -9.32 9.46
N ASP A 64 -2.02 -9.95 10.32
CA ASP A 64 -2.61 -9.28 11.48
C ASP A 64 -1.52 -8.70 12.41
N LYS A 65 -0.42 -9.44 12.57
CA LYS A 65 0.77 -8.98 13.31
C LYS A 65 1.40 -7.76 12.66
N ILE A 66 1.52 -7.73 11.33
CA ILE A 66 2.04 -6.58 10.59
C ILE A 66 1.14 -5.35 10.78
N LEU A 67 -0.19 -5.54 10.79
CA LEU A 67 -1.14 -4.43 10.89
C LEU A 67 -1.07 -3.67 12.22
N ILE A 68 -0.68 -4.34 13.31
CA ILE A 68 -0.60 -3.74 14.64
C ILE A 68 0.75 -3.07 14.94
N LEU A 69 1.77 -3.25 14.09
CA LEU A 69 3.09 -2.64 14.25
C LEU A 69 3.01 -1.11 14.24
N ASP A 70 3.73 -0.46 15.16
CA ASP A 70 3.78 1.00 15.20
C ASP A 70 4.47 1.59 13.97
N GLU A 71 5.48 0.90 13.43
CA GLU A 71 6.09 1.27 12.16
C GLU A 71 5.06 1.32 11.01
N ARG A 72 4.15 0.33 10.95
CA ARG A 72 3.05 0.30 9.97
C ARG A 72 2.07 1.46 10.19
N LYS A 73 1.72 1.78 11.44
CA LYS A 73 0.84 2.92 11.77
C LYS A 73 1.47 4.26 11.37
N ASN A 74 2.77 4.42 11.61
CA ASN A 74 3.53 5.60 11.21
C ASN A 74 3.58 5.72 9.68
N LEU A 75 3.85 4.61 8.99
CA LEU A 75 3.84 4.54 7.53
C LEU A 75 2.47 4.91 6.95
N ARG A 76 1.38 4.43 7.55
CA ARG A 76 0.01 4.80 7.15
C ARG A 76 -0.25 6.29 7.38
N SER A 77 0.21 6.85 8.50
CA SER A 77 0.01 8.27 8.81
C SER A 77 0.73 9.15 7.79
N GLU A 78 1.96 8.80 7.41
CA GLU A 78 2.71 9.51 6.37
C GLU A 78 2.04 9.39 4.99
N LEU A 79 1.54 8.20 4.63
CA LEU A 79 0.77 7.99 3.41
C LEU A 79 -0.44 8.94 3.35
N LEU A 80 -1.19 9.07 4.44
CA LEU A 80 -2.36 9.95 4.54
C LEU A 80 -2.03 11.44 4.33
N THR A 81 -0.76 11.85 4.44
CA THR A 81 -0.35 13.23 4.11
C THR A 81 -0.12 13.48 2.62
N LEU A 82 -0.04 12.41 1.82
CA LEU A 82 0.30 12.45 0.38
C LEU A 82 -0.90 12.17 -0.54
N VAL A 83 -2.03 11.78 0.04
CA VAL A 83 -3.21 11.24 -0.67
C VAL A 83 -4.47 11.94 -0.18
N ALA A 84 -5.42 12.15 -1.09
CA ALA A 84 -6.72 12.73 -0.77
C ALA A 84 -7.65 11.70 -0.12
N ASN A 85 -7.50 10.42 -0.51
CA ASN A 85 -8.30 9.32 0.00
C ASN A 85 -7.52 8.00 -0.05
N VAL A 86 -7.82 7.08 0.88
CA VAL A 86 -7.27 5.73 0.91
C VAL A 86 -8.36 4.72 1.19
N GLN A 87 -8.45 3.70 0.33
CA GLN A 87 -9.27 2.52 0.55
C GLN A 87 -8.37 1.28 0.64
N SER A 88 -8.72 0.32 1.48
CA SER A 88 -7.94 -0.89 1.65
C SER A 88 -8.86 -2.10 1.76
N ARG A 89 -8.51 -3.20 1.10
CA ARG A 89 -9.27 -4.44 1.10
C ARG A 89 -8.34 -5.64 1.04
N VAL A 90 -8.75 -6.74 1.69
CA VAL A 90 -8.08 -8.04 1.56
C VAL A 90 -8.82 -8.81 0.48
N LEU A 91 -8.07 -9.34 -0.48
CA LEU A 91 -8.56 -10.21 -1.54
C LEU A 91 -7.99 -11.61 -1.28
N GLU A 92 -8.86 -12.59 -1.12
CA GLU A 92 -8.45 -13.99 -1.09
C GLU A 92 -8.08 -14.43 -2.50
N MET A 93 -6.94 -15.11 -2.64
CA MET A 93 -6.61 -15.74 -3.91
C MET A 93 -7.33 -17.09 -3.90
N ILE A 94 -8.30 -17.25 -4.80
CA ILE A 94 -8.92 -18.55 -5.04
C ILE A 94 -7.89 -19.37 -5.83
N GLU A 95 -7.47 -20.51 -5.29
CA GLU A 95 -6.62 -21.49 -5.98
C GLU A 95 -7.39 -22.24 -7.08
#